data_AF-A0AAD5S632-F1
#
_entry.id   AF-A0AAD5S632-F1
#
_cell.length_a   1.000
_cell.length_b   1.000
_cell.length_c   1.000
_cell.angle_alpha   90.00
_cell.angle_beta   90.00
_cell.angle_gamma   90.00
#
_symmetry.space_group_name_H-M   'P 1'
#
loop_
_entity.id
_entity.type
_entity.pdbx_description
1 polymer ?
#
loop_
_entity_poly.entity_id
_entity_poly.type
_entity_poly.pdbx_seq_one_letter_code
_entity_poly.pdbx_strand_id
1 'polypeptide(L)'
;MLEAADRPPDPASWGTQLYFCTYQTDLVQPMVVGNYSRLSTSVVEGSAHVADPRLFGGADEDRRSVDVLLVGNTFRHYMLRHRYLQMKEKGTFPELTVRKHPGWKGQFNANFSNEHKLSLLHGQFESYASSLKTAKICLFDSSIWKYALAKYIEAAHAGCLIIADVPYDRADFWRQFIVPVSYSHTNEQLLTIIRAWLANDTARLERTKIGQRLASDLTYDHLVGQFLRGVGKVRRKEWGVYYPHGFQIGCMVQWGAMGDMNRMNDWCMGRKAEEAFVRQEMFLPDEAVHAIKDNDLVFVHGIAAVPTKFLDAIATQHERFKKLEFCHLHLEAGNPCDDAKYGDKFFTHHFFIGAVSRKGVAEGRGAYVPCFLSDVPQLMRRGDLKPDVALLNVSPPDKHGYCSLGTEVCAAFPAAQTAKTIIAQINPSMPRTFGSSAIHISCIDYVIHLDQKLPGKHASKSSYVEEQIGKNIAALVPDGGCLQMGIGAIPNAVLRELKDHRDLGIHTEMFEEGAIDLIESGAITNFNKTFLPGKLVTSFITGITNNPGIIGQNPKVVAINSAVEIDLTGQVCAGEFIFL
;
A
#
# COMPACT_ATOMS: atom_id res chain seq x y z
N MET A 1 -20.53 -6.62 -56.44
CA MET A 1 -21.76 -6.16 -55.76
C MET A 1 -21.41 -6.07 -54.28
N LEU A 2 -20.63 -5.07 -53.86
CA LEU A 2 -21.07 -3.72 -53.48
C LEU A 2 -22.22 -3.72 -52.46
N GLU A 3 -21.83 -3.33 -51.23
CA GLU A 3 -22.57 -2.52 -50.24
C GLU A 3 -23.76 -3.12 -49.49
N ALA A 4 -23.53 -3.45 -48.22
CA ALA A 4 -24.17 -2.76 -47.09
C ALA A 4 -23.38 -3.02 -45.80
N ALA A 5 -22.61 -2.01 -45.42
CA ALA A 5 -22.08 -1.83 -44.07
C ALA A 5 -23.20 -1.44 -43.09
N ASP A 6 -22.89 -1.60 -41.80
CA ASP A 6 -23.47 -0.87 -40.67
C ASP A 6 -24.98 -1.01 -40.38
N ARG A 7 -25.29 -1.94 -39.47
CA ARG A 7 -26.19 -1.68 -38.33
C ARG A 7 -25.98 -2.72 -37.23
N PRO A 8 -25.77 -2.32 -35.96
CA PRO A 8 -25.95 -3.24 -34.85
C PRO A 8 -27.41 -3.74 -34.82
N PRO A 9 -27.65 -5.00 -34.42
CA PRO A 9 -29.01 -5.54 -34.36
C PRO A 9 -29.88 -4.72 -33.38
N ASP A 10 -31.17 -4.66 -33.70
CA ASP A 10 -32.22 -3.93 -32.97
C ASP A 10 -32.20 -4.25 -31.44
N PRO A 11 -32.10 -3.23 -30.56
CA PRO A 11 -32.12 -3.37 -29.10
C PRO A 11 -33.33 -4.15 -28.55
N ALA A 12 -34.41 -4.29 -29.32
CA ALA A 12 -35.62 -4.99 -28.90
C ALA A 12 -35.47 -6.52 -28.72
N SER A 13 -34.32 -7.11 -29.11
CA SER A 13 -34.08 -8.57 -29.02
C SER A 13 -33.24 -9.03 -27.83
N TRP A 14 -32.82 -8.13 -26.94
CA TRP A 14 -31.97 -8.49 -25.80
C TRP A 14 -32.80 -8.76 -24.55
N GLY A 15 -32.82 -10.01 -24.09
CA GLY A 15 -33.28 -10.35 -22.74
C GLY A 15 -32.27 -9.85 -21.72
N THR A 16 -32.52 -8.68 -21.13
CA THR A 16 -31.59 -7.96 -20.23
C THR A 16 -32.10 -7.97 -18.79
N GLN A 17 -31.70 -8.98 -18.00
CA GLN A 17 -31.99 -8.98 -16.56
C GLN A 17 -30.69 -8.93 -15.74
N LEU A 18 -30.48 -7.81 -15.05
CA LEU A 18 -29.37 -7.57 -14.13
C LEU A 18 -29.79 -7.85 -12.69
N TYR A 19 -29.10 -8.76 -12.03
CA TYR A 19 -29.43 -9.16 -10.66
C TYR A 19 -28.44 -8.54 -9.68
N PHE A 20 -28.95 -8.07 -8.54
CA PHE A 20 -28.15 -7.39 -7.52
C PHE A 20 -28.21 -8.20 -6.24
N CYS A 21 -27.08 -8.71 -5.78
CA CYS A 21 -26.99 -9.35 -4.46
C CYS A 21 -26.16 -8.48 -3.52
N THR A 22 -26.79 -8.05 -2.42
CA THR A 22 -26.12 -7.34 -1.33
C THR A 22 -25.68 -8.35 -0.29
N TYR A 23 -24.38 -8.47 -0.08
CA TYR A 23 -23.83 -9.21 1.05
C TYR A 23 -23.32 -8.20 2.08
N GLN A 24 -23.98 -8.14 3.24
CA GLN A 24 -23.57 -7.33 4.39
C GLN A 24 -22.81 -8.23 5.38
N THR A 25 -21.59 -8.66 5.04
CA THR A 25 -20.67 -9.16 6.08
C THR A 25 -20.23 -8.07 7.05
N ASP A 26 -20.30 -6.81 6.62
CA ASP A 26 -19.77 -5.68 7.39
C ASP A 26 -20.67 -5.26 8.57
N LEU A 27 -21.89 -5.80 8.69
CA LEU A 27 -22.80 -5.53 9.82
C LEU A 27 -22.62 -6.48 11.00
N VAL A 28 -21.75 -7.48 10.90
CA VAL A 28 -21.25 -8.15 12.11
C VAL A 28 -20.27 -7.17 12.74
N GLN A 29 -20.80 -6.23 13.52
CA GLN A 29 -19.96 -5.45 14.41
C GLN A 29 -19.12 -6.42 15.23
N PRO A 30 -17.82 -6.14 15.46
CA PRO A 30 -16.95 -6.96 16.31
C PRO A 30 -17.46 -7.14 17.75
N MET A 31 -18.59 -6.51 18.12
CA MET A 31 -19.22 -6.58 19.45
C MET A 31 -19.68 -7.97 19.91
N VAL A 32 -19.64 -9.03 19.07
CA VAL A 32 -20.03 -10.39 19.50
C VAL A 32 -18.84 -11.37 19.58
N VAL A 33 -17.63 -10.96 19.17
CA VAL A 33 -16.42 -11.80 19.33
C VAL A 33 -15.78 -11.52 20.68
N GLY A 34 -16.56 -11.68 21.75
CA GLY A 34 -16.05 -11.68 23.11
C GLY A 34 -15.31 -12.99 23.39
N ASN A 35 -14.01 -12.90 23.69
CA ASN A 35 -13.19 -13.91 24.37
C ASN A 35 -13.45 -15.38 23.99
N TYR A 36 -13.11 -15.76 22.76
CA TYR A 36 -12.97 -17.18 22.40
C TYR A 36 -11.59 -17.72 22.77
N SER A 37 -11.34 -17.86 24.07
CA SER A 37 -10.21 -18.65 24.60
C SER A 37 -10.60 -20.09 24.98
N ARG A 38 -11.85 -20.51 24.72
CA ARG A 38 -12.39 -21.81 25.17
C ARG A 38 -13.41 -22.49 24.24
N LEU A 39 -13.34 -22.30 22.92
CA LEU A 39 -14.07 -23.20 22.01
C LEU A 39 -13.20 -24.38 21.62
N SER A 40 -13.75 -25.57 21.86
CA SER A 40 -13.19 -26.87 21.54
C SER A 40 -12.79 -26.98 20.06
N THR A 41 -11.73 -27.75 19.86
CA THR A 41 -11.04 -28.31 18.68
C THR A 41 -11.87 -28.77 17.45
N SER A 42 -13.08 -28.27 17.22
CA SER A 42 -13.96 -28.69 16.10
C SER A 42 -14.48 -27.55 15.24
N VAL A 43 -14.01 -26.31 15.43
CA VAL A 43 -14.41 -25.17 14.59
C VAL A 43 -13.15 -24.56 13.99
N VAL A 44 -12.83 -24.98 12.77
CA VAL A 44 -11.90 -24.27 11.89
C VAL A 44 -12.61 -22.96 11.52
N GLU A 45 -12.40 -21.91 12.33
CA GLU A 45 -12.94 -20.58 12.07
C GLU A 45 -12.41 -20.08 10.73
N GLY A 46 -13.35 -19.77 9.83
CA GLY A 46 -13.09 -19.36 8.47
C GLY A 46 -12.29 -18.06 8.40
N SER A 47 -11.01 -18.17 8.08
CA SER A 47 -10.24 -17.11 7.42
C SER A 47 -10.99 -16.58 6.19
N ALA A 48 -11.04 -15.28 6.04
CA ALA A 48 -11.92 -14.61 5.09
C ALA A 48 -11.48 -14.71 3.61
N HIS A 49 -10.74 -15.73 3.19
CA HIS A 49 -10.03 -15.71 1.89
C HIS A 49 -10.09 -17.00 1.08
N VAL A 50 -10.98 -17.93 1.43
CA VAL A 50 -10.98 -19.26 0.82
C VAL A 50 -12.41 -19.79 0.68
N ALA A 51 -12.78 -20.22 -0.53
CA ALA A 51 -14.10 -20.76 -0.82
C ALA A 51 -14.20 -22.23 -0.37
N ASP A 52 -15.32 -22.59 0.27
CA ASP A 52 -15.69 -23.99 0.52
C ASP A 52 -16.20 -24.62 -0.79
N PRO A 53 -15.49 -25.62 -1.37
CA PRO A 53 -15.91 -26.24 -2.62
C PRO A 53 -17.29 -26.91 -2.52
N ARG A 54 -17.76 -27.27 -1.33
CA ARG A 54 -19.10 -27.86 -1.11
C ARG A 54 -20.21 -26.84 -1.31
N LEU A 55 -19.95 -25.57 -0.99
CA LEU A 55 -20.91 -24.47 -1.13
C LEU A 55 -20.83 -23.85 -2.52
N PHE A 56 -19.62 -23.53 -2.97
CA PHE A 56 -19.39 -22.75 -4.19
C PHE A 56 -19.10 -23.61 -5.42
N GLY A 57 -18.70 -24.88 -5.26
CA GLY A 57 -18.44 -25.79 -6.39
C GLY A 57 -19.72 -26.33 -7.05
N GLY A 58 -19.53 -27.00 -8.20
CA GLY A 58 -20.59 -27.76 -8.88
C GLY A 58 -21.59 -26.92 -9.69
N ALA A 59 -21.18 -25.76 -10.20
CA ALA A 59 -22.01 -24.97 -11.10
C ALA A 59 -22.08 -25.62 -12.50
N ASP A 60 -23.28 -26.02 -12.89
CA ASP A 60 -23.60 -26.51 -14.24
C ASP A 60 -24.13 -25.35 -15.09
N GLU A 61 -23.79 -25.29 -16.38
CA GLU A 61 -24.17 -24.18 -17.26
C GLU A 61 -25.70 -24.03 -17.39
N ASP A 62 -26.41 -25.16 -17.34
CA ASP A 62 -27.87 -25.22 -17.39
C ASP A 62 -28.56 -24.48 -16.23
N ARG A 63 -27.83 -24.12 -15.17
CA ARG A 63 -28.34 -23.36 -14.02
C ARG A 63 -28.10 -21.84 -14.10
N ARG A 64 -27.45 -21.34 -15.16
CA ARG A 64 -27.08 -19.92 -15.30
C ARG A 64 -28.23 -19.05 -15.80
N SER A 65 -29.19 -18.76 -14.94
CA SER A 65 -30.38 -17.95 -15.26
C SER A 65 -30.17 -16.42 -15.14
N VAL A 66 -29.01 -15.97 -14.68
CA VAL A 66 -28.68 -14.56 -14.41
C VAL A 66 -27.53 -14.12 -15.30
N ASP A 67 -27.69 -13.07 -16.11
CA ASP A 67 -26.61 -12.62 -17.01
C ASP A 67 -25.48 -11.94 -16.24
N VAL A 68 -25.81 -11.00 -15.38
CA VAL A 68 -24.84 -10.24 -14.59
C VAL A 68 -25.33 -10.10 -13.17
N LEU A 69 -24.46 -10.47 -12.23
CA LEU A 69 -24.62 -10.29 -10.80
C LEU A 69 -23.64 -9.24 -10.30
N LEU A 70 -24.15 -8.13 -9.80
CA LEU A 70 -23.33 -7.16 -9.09
C LEU A 70 -23.21 -7.56 -7.62
N VAL A 71 -21.97 -7.72 -7.14
CA VAL A 71 -21.68 -8.21 -5.79
C VAL A 71 -20.97 -7.14 -4.97
N GLY A 72 -21.61 -6.66 -3.89
CA GLY A 72 -21.02 -5.64 -3.02
C GLY A 72 -22.03 -4.93 -2.09
N ASN A 73 -21.53 -4.08 -1.20
CA ASN A 73 -22.33 -3.30 -0.25
C ASN A 73 -22.66 -1.90 -0.81
N THR A 74 -23.47 -1.08 -0.12
CA THR A 74 -23.87 0.30 -0.52
C THR A 74 -22.93 1.38 0.05
N PHE A 75 -21.95 1.00 0.86
CA PHE A 75 -21.05 1.96 1.51
C PHE A 75 -20.07 2.62 0.53
N ARG A 76 -19.48 3.74 0.96
CA ARG A 76 -18.62 4.67 0.19
C ARG A 76 -17.46 4.02 -0.59
N HIS A 77 -17.05 2.80 -0.26
CA HIS A 77 -15.97 2.08 -0.94
C HIS A 77 -16.42 1.36 -2.24
N TYR A 78 -17.72 1.18 -2.42
CA TYR A 78 -18.33 0.34 -3.46
C TYR A 78 -18.91 1.20 -4.60
N MET A 79 -18.04 1.96 -5.28
CA MET A 79 -18.43 3.06 -6.19
C MET A 79 -19.15 2.61 -7.47
N LEU A 80 -18.80 1.45 -8.03
CA LEU A 80 -19.44 0.96 -9.25
C LEU A 80 -20.92 0.68 -8.99
N ARG A 81 -21.24 0.12 -7.82
CA ARG A 81 -22.63 -0.13 -7.43
C ARG A 81 -23.45 1.13 -7.29
N HIS A 82 -22.90 2.14 -6.64
CA HIS A 82 -23.57 3.44 -6.53
C HIS A 82 -23.81 4.07 -7.92
N ARG A 83 -22.82 3.98 -8.80
CA ARG A 83 -22.88 4.46 -10.17
C ARG A 83 -23.99 3.78 -11.00
N TYR A 84 -24.11 2.45 -10.94
CA TYR A 84 -25.20 1.73 -11.62
C TYR A 84 -26.58 2.01 -11.04
N LEU A 85 -26.70 2.20 -9.72
CA LEU A 85 -27.96 2.62 -9.08
C LEU A 85 -28.38 4.03 -9.54
N GLN A 86 -27.45 4.99 -9.58
CA GLN A 86 -27.70 6.34 -10.08
C GLN A 86 -28.09 6.34 -11.56
N MET A 87 -27.47 5.51 -12.39
CA MET A 87 -27.85 5.38 -13.81
C MET A 87 -29.28 4.87 -13.98
N LYS A 88 -29.72 3.95 -13.10
CA LYS A 88 -31.12 3.50 -13.04
C LYS A 88 -32.05 4.65 -12.70
N GLU A 89 -31.74 5.39 -11.64
CA GLU A 89 -32.56 6.51 -11.15
C GLU A 89 -32.66 7.63 -12.20
N LYS A 90 -31.57 7.89 -12.93
CA LYS A 90 -31.51 8.90 -14.00
C LYS A 90 -32.09 8.42 -15.34
N GLY A 91 -32.58 7.18 -15.43
CA GLY A 91 -33.14 6.61 -16.67
C GLY A 91 -32.13 6.48 -17.81
N THR A 92 -30.82 6.57 -17.53
CA THR A 92 -29.75 6.49 -18.53
C THR A 92 -29.55 5.06 -19.06
N PHE A 93 -30.25 4.09 -18.47
CA PHE A 93 -30.21 2.68 -18.86
C PHE A 93 -31.59 2.03 -18.65
N PRO A 94 -32.56 2.26 -19.57
CA PRO A 94 -33.94 1.80 -19.42
C PRO A 94 -34.07 0.26 -19.36
N GLU A 95 -33.11 -0.47 -19.91
CA GLU A 95 -33.01 -1.93 -19.84
C GLU A 95 -32.46 -2.45 -18.48
N LEU A 96 -32.04 -1.58 -17.55
CA LEU A 96 -31.52 -1.95 -16.23
C LEU A 96 -32.64 -2.36 -15.27
N THR A 97 -33.07 -3.62 -15.29
CA THR A 97 -34.04 -4.12 -14.31
C THR A 97 -33.36 -4.48 -12.99
N VAL A 98 -33.31 -3.54 -12.02
CA VAL A 98 -32.80 -3.81 -10.66
C VAL A 98 -33.87 -4.48 -9.81
N ARG A 99 -33.73 -5.78 -9.55
CA ARG A 99 -34.47 -6.48 -8.48
C ARG A 99 -33.63 -6.52 -7.21
N LYS A 100 -34.21 -6.09 -6.09
CA LYS A 100 -33.59 -6.20 -4.77
C LYS A 100 -33.52 -7.70 -4.43
N HIS A 101 -32.33 -8.24 -4.14
CA HIS A 101 -32.22 -9.58 -3.55
C HIS A 101 -33.22 -9.67 -2.38
N PRO A 102 -33.94 -10.79 -2.21
CA PRO A 102 -34.94 -10.92 -1.14
C PRO A 102 -34.37 -10.61 0.25
N GLY A 103 -33.04 -10.58 0.37
CA GLY A 103 -32.31 -10.33 1.60
C GLY A 103 -32.49 -11.52 2.52
N TRP A 104 -31.48 -11.84 3.29
CA TRP A 104 -31.72 -12.75 4.40
C TRP A 104 -32.56 -11.96 5.43
N LYS A 105 -33.82 -12.34 5.62
CA LYS A 105 -34.80 -11.62 6.47
C LYS A 105 -34.51 -11.73 7.99
N GLY A 106 -33.34 -12.22 8.39
CA GLY A 106 -32.94 -12.24 9.78
C GLY A 106 -32.28 -10.93 10.18
N GLN A 107 -33.02 -10.06 10.85
CA GLN A 107 -32.38 -9.00 11.63
C GLN A 107 -31.56 -9.67 12.73
N PHE A 108 -30.25 -9.40 12.78
CA PHE A 108 -29.40 -9.84 13.88
C PHE A 108 -29.96 -9.27 15.19
N ASN A 109 -30.46 -10.15 16.07
CA ASN A 109 -30.84 -9.79 17.43
C ASN A 109 -29.69 -10.17 18.36
N ALA A 110 -29.24 -9.22 19.19
CA ALA A 110 -28.18 -9.44 20.18
C ALA A 110 -28.50 -10.63 21.12
N ASN A 111 -29.79 -10.90 21.33
CA ASN A 111 -30.32 -11.95 22.23
C ASN A 111 -30.32 -13.36 21.64
N PHE A 112 -29.89 -13.57 20.39
CA PHE A 112 -29.81 -14.91 19.82
C PHE A 112 -28.68 -15.74 20.45
N SER A 113 -28.91 -17.05 20.64
CA SER A 113 -27.88 -18.00 21.05
C SER A 113 -26.78 -18.12 19.98
N ASN A 114 -25.60 -18.59 20.37
CA ASN A 114 -24.48 -18.76 19.43
C ASN A 114 -24.80 -19.78 18.33
N GLU A 115 -25.50 -20.88 18.66
CA GLU A 115 -25.97 -21.87 17.66
C GLU A 115 -26.93 -21.24 16.66
N HIS A 116 -27.86 -20.41 17.14
CA HIS A 116 -28.80 -19.72 16.27
C HIS A 116 -28.05 -18.76 15.34
N LYS A 117 -27.14 -17.94 15.87
CA LYS A 117 -26.27 -17.03 15.08
C LYS A 117 -25.48 -17.78 14.00
N LEU A 118 -24.91 -18.94 14.33
CA LEU A 118 -24.19 -19.80 13.38
C LEU A 118 -25.11 -20.34 12.27
N SER A 119 -26.32 -20.77 12.61
CA SER A 119 -27.31 -21.21 11.63
C SER A 119 -27.73 -20.08 10.68
N LEU A 120 -27.90 -18.84 11.19
CA LEU A 120 -28.18 -17.67 10.34
C LEU A 120 -27.03 -17.41 9.37
N LEU A 121 -25.78 -17.48 9.85
CA LEU A 121 -24.58 -17.30 9.02
C LEU A 121 -24.51 -18.35 7.92
N HIS A 122 -24.74 -19.63 8.26
CA HIS A 122 -24.71 -20.70 7.27
C HIS A 122 -25.75 -20.50 6.16
N GLY A 123 -27.00 -20.18 6.53
CA GLY A 123 -28.06 -19.90 5.55
C GLY A 123 -27.77 -18.67 4.67
N GLN A 124 -27.03 -17.68 5.19
CA GLN A 124 -26.56 -16.55 4.38
C GLN A 124 -25.52 -16.97 3.33
N PHE A 125 -24.54 -17.78 3.73
CA PHE A 125 -23.52 -18.31 2.82
C PHE A 125 -24.12 -19.21 1.74
N GLU A 126 -25.08 -20.07 2.08
CA GLU A 126 -25.80 -20.90 1.09
C GLU A 126 -26.57 -20.06 0.07
N SER A 127 -27.32 -19.06 0.55
CA SER A 127 -28.06 -18.13 -0.32
C SER A 127 -27.12 -17.35 -1.24
N TYR A 128 -25.96 -16.93 -0.72
CA TYR A 128 -24.95 -16.22 -1.49
C TYR A 128 -24.30 -17.11 -2.55
N ALA A 129 -23.87 -18.31 -2.17
CA ALA A 129 -23.31 -19.29 -3.10
C ALA A 129 -24.33 -19.67 -4.18
N SER A 130 -25.61 -19.82 -3.84
CA SER A 130 -26.67 -20.05 -4.82
C SER A 130 -26.79 -18.91 -5.82
N SER A 131 -26.66 -17.65 -5.38
CA SER A 131 -26.71 -16.47 -6.27
C SER A 131 -25.53 -16.42 -7.23
N LEU A 132 -24.31 -16.74 -6.75
CA LEU A 132 -23.15 -16.82 -7.62
C LEU A 132 -23.34 -17.92 -8.66
N LYS A 133 -23.80 -19.12 -8.27
CA LYS A 133 -23.97 -20.27 -9.17
C LYS A 133 -24.99 -20.04 -10.29
N THR A 134 -25.93 -19.11 -10.14
CA THR A 134 -26.88 -18.76 -11.21
C THR A 134 -26.38 -17.66 -12.15
N ALA A 135 -25.30 -16.95 -11.81
CA ALA A 135 -24.81 -15.80 -12.57
C ALA A 135 -23.76 -16.15 -13.64
N LYS A 136 -23.91 -15.70 -14.87
CA LYS A 136 -22.90 -15.84 -15.94
C LYS A 136 -21.68 -14.96 -15.66
N ILE A 137 -21.93 -13.70 -15.28
CA ILE A 137 -20.90 -12.71 -14.94
C ILE A 137 -21.10 -12.23 -13.50
N CYS A 138 -20.05 -12.22 -12.71
CA CYS A 138 -19.98 -11.50 -11.45
C CYS A 138 -19.15 -10.22 -11.63
N LEU A 139 -19.80 -9.09 -11.43
CA LEU A 139 -19.18 -7.78 -11.46
C LEU A 139 -18.86 -7.37 -10.02
N PHE A 140 -17.59 -7.08 -9.77
CA PHE A 140 -17.08 -6.58 -8.50
C PHE A 140 -16.54 -5.17 -8.68
N ASP A 141 -16.62 -4.39 -7.61
CA ASP A 141 -15.95 -3.11 -7.50
C ASP A 141 -14.77 -3.18 -6.52
N SER A 142 -14.09 -2.05 -6.39
CA SER A 142 -12.96 -1.82 -5.49
C SER A 142 -13.37 -1.99 -4.02
N SER A 143 -13.51 -3.23 -3.60
CA SER A 143 -13.72 -3.57 -2.20
C SER A 143 -12.43 -3.43 -1.40
N ILE A 144 -12.53 -3.36 -0.06
CA ILE A 144 -11.35 -3.48 0.80
C ILE A 144 -10.64 -4.77 0.39
N TRP A 145 -9.39 -4.67 -0.05
CA TRP A 145 -8.65 -5.72 -0.76
C TRP A 145 -8.82 -7.13 -0.21
N LYS A 146 -8.81 -7.26 1.12
CA LYS A 146 -9.02 -8.53 1.82
C LYS A 146 -10.36 -9.20 1.41
N TYR A 147 -11.43 -8.43 1.30
CA TYR A 147 -12.75 -8.93 0.88
C TYR A 147 -12.84 -9.15 -0.63
N ALA A 148 -12.07 -8.44 -1.44
CA ALA A 148 -12.04 -8.62 -2.90
C ALA A 148 -11.58 -10.03 -3.25
N LEU A 149 -10.47 -10.43 -2.63
CA LEU A 149 -9.82 -11.72 -2.84
C LEU A 149 -10.77 -12.90 -2.59
N ALA A 150 -11.47 -12.87 -1.47
CA ALA A 150 -12.42 -13.90 -1.07
C ALA A 150 -13.51 -14.09 -2.13
N LYS A 151 -14.12 -12.97 -2.51
CA LYS A 151 -15.22 -12.94 -3.46
C LYS A 151 -14.80 -13.39 -4.86
N TYR A 152 -13.58 -13.06 -5.27
CA TYR A 152 -13.04 -13.54 -6.56
C TYR A 152 -12.84 -15.04 -6.54
N ILE A 153 -12.32 -15.60 -5.45
CA ILE A 153 -12.13 -17.06 -5.31
C ILE A 153 -13.50 -17.77 -5.25
N GLU A 154 -14.46 -17.25 -4.48
CA GLU A 154 -15.82 -17.77 -4.38
C GLU A 154 -16.56 -17.74 -5.72
N ALA A 155 -16.48 -16.64 -6.46
CA ALA A 155 -17.10 -16.52 -7.77
C ALA A 155 -16.38 -17.36 -8.84
N ALA A 156 -15.06 -17.47 -8.77
CA ALA A 156 -14.30 -18.36 -9.63
C ALA A 156 -14.73 -19.82 -9.40
N HIS A 157 -14.82 -20.28 -8.15
CA HIS A 157 -15.33 -21.62 -7.82
C HIS A 157 -16.77 -21.84 -8.27
N ALA A 158 -17.62 -20.82 -8.05
CA ALA A 158 -18.99 -20.80 -8.55
C ALA A 158 -19.08 -20.72 -10.08
N GLY A 159 -17.97 -20.68 -10.82
CA GLY A 159 -17.88 -20.73 -12.28
C GLY A 159 -18.34 -19.46 -12.99
N CYS A 160 -18.35 -18.33 -12.29
CA CYS A 160 -18.72 -17.03 -12.85
C CYS A 160 -17.54 -16.42 -13.60
N LEU A 161 -17.81 -15.69 -14.69
CA LEU A 161 -16.82 -14.78 -15.24
C LEU A 161 -16.69 -13.60 -14.28
N ILE A 162 -15.46 -13.29 -13.87
CA ILE A 162 -15.19 -12.18 -12.97
C ILE A 162 -14.84 -10.96 -13.80
N ILE A 163 -15.63 -9.89 -13.67
CA ILE A 163 -15.25 -8.56 -14.13
C ILE A 163 -14.96 -7.73 -12.88
N ALA A 164 -13.71 -7.33 -12.70
CA ALA A 164 -13.30 -6.66 -11.48
C ALA A 164 -12.02 -5.85 -11.68
N ASP A 165 -11.66 -5.08 -10.67
CA ASP A 165 -10.38 -4.43 -10.58
C ASP A 165 -9.29 -5.47 -10.21
N VAL A 166 -8.23 -5.57 -11.01
CA VAL A 166 -7.19 -6.59 -10.81
C VAL A 166 -6.29 -6.27 -9.60
N PRO A 167 -6.15 -7.15 -8.61
CA PRO A 167 -5.21 -6.94 -7.51
C PRO A 167 -3.78 -6.74 -8.03
N TYR A 168 -3.09 -5.69 -7.57
CA TYR A 168 -1.66 -5.45 -7.80
C TYR A 168 -0.76 -6.64 -7.38
N ASP A 169 -0.98 -7.21 -6.18
CA ASP A 169 -0.24 -8.40 -5.76
C ASP A 169 -0.59 -9.56 -6.69
N ARG A 170 0.42 -10.03 -7.41
CA ARG A 170 0.30 -11.05 -8.46
C ARG A 170 -0.73 -10.68 -9.53
N ALA A 171 -0.72 -9.44 -10.00
CA ALA A 171 -1.64 -8.98 -11.06
C ALA A 171 -1.69 -9.92 -12.27
N ASP A 172 -0.56 -10.51 -12.67
CA ASP A 172 -0.49 -11.45 -13.79
C ASP A 172 -1.17 -12.80 -13.51
N PHE A 173 -1.25 -13.21 -12.24
CA PHE A 173 -2.06 -14.36 -11.83
C PHE A 173 -3.55 -14.05 -12.00
N TRP A 174 -4.01 -12.94 -11.44
CA TRP A 174 -5.42 -12.54 -11.47
C TRP A 174 -5.93 -12.26 -12.88
N ARG A 175 -5.09 -11.65 -13.74
CA ARG A 175 -5.41 -11.41 -15.16
C ARG A 175 -5.59 -12.67 -15.99
N GLN A 176 -5.38 -13.86 -15.45
CA GLN A 176 -5.67 -15.11 -16.17
C GLN A 176 -7.16 -15.44 -16.19
N PHE A 177 -7.93 -14.96 -15.21
CA PHE A 177 -9.36 -15.29 -15.09
C PHE A 177 -10.27 -14.12 -14.70
N ILE A 178 -9.69 -12.97 -14.32
CA ILE A 178 -10.41 -11.71 -14.12
C ILE A 178 -10.33 -10.86 -15.38
N VAL A 179 -11.47 -10.33 -15.84
CA VAL A 179 -11.54 -9.30 -16.87
C VAL A 179 -11.34 -7.94 -16.19
N PRO A 180 -10.25 -7.22 -16.51
CA PRO A 180 -9.89 -6.00 -15.81
C PRO A 180 -10.86 -4.86 -16.13
N VAL A 181 -11.37 -4.22 -15.08
CA VAL A 181 -12.01 -2.90 -15.14
C VAL A 181 -11.39 -1.96 -14.11
N SER A 182 -11.66 -0.67 -14.26
CA SER A 182 -11.14 0.41 -13.43
C SER A 182 -12.20 1.50 -13.28
N TYR A 183 -12.16 2.26 -12.18
CA TYR A 183 -13.01 3.44 -11.97
C TYR A 183 -12.90 4.48 -13.09
N SER A 184 -11.75 4.55 -13.78
CA SER A 184 -11.51 5.45 -14.90
C SER A 184 -12.32 5.11 -16.15
N HIS A 185 -12.93 3.91 -16.23
CA HIS A 185 -13.77 3.56 -17.37
C HIS A 185 -15.06 4.38 -17.36
N THR A 186 -15.48 4.86 -18.53
CA THR A 186 -16.79 5.48 -18.70
C THR A 186 -17.90 4.43 -18.59
N ASN A 187 -19.17 4.88 -18.49
CA ASN A 187 -20.30 3.96 -18.39
C ASN A 187 -20.38 3.09 -19.63
N GLU A 188 -20.18 3.71 -20.79
CA GLU A 188 -20.24 3.13 -22.12
C GLU A 188 -19.14 2.06 -22.26
N GLN A 189 -17.94 2.33 -21.77
CA GLN A 189 -16.83 1.37 -21.80
C GLN A 189 -17.11 0.13 -20.95
N LEU A 190 -17.59 0.30 -19.71
CA LEU A 190 -17.98 -0.83 -18.85
C LEU A 190 -19.07 -1.69 -19.49
N LEU A 191 -20.07 -1.05 -20.08
CA LEU A 191 -21.16 -1.73 -20.76
C LEU A 191 -20.70 -2.49 -22.01
N THR A 192 -19.78 -1.89 -22.76
CA THR A 192 -19.18 -2.52 -23.94
C THR A 192 -18.46 -3.81 -23.54
N ILE A 193 -17.67 -3.76 -22.46
CA ILE A 193 -16.97 -4.93 -21.92
C ILE A 193 -17.99 -6.01 -21.52
N ILE A 194 -18.99 -5.68 -20.72
CA ILE A 194 -20.00 -6.64 -20.24
C ILE A 194 -20.72 -7.30 -21.41
N ARG A 195 -21.19 -6.51 -22.39
CA ARG A 195 -21.92 -7.00 -23.56
C ARG A 195 -21.04 -7.91 -24.42
N ALA A 196 -19.77 -7.57 -24.63
CA ALA A 196 -18.84 -8.40 -25.39
C ALA A 196 -18.68 -9.81 -24.78
N TRP A 197 -18.62 -9.90 -23.44
CA TRP A 197 -18.48 -11.18 -22.74
C TRP A 197 -19.80 -11.96 -22.60
N LEU A 198 -20.95 -11.28 -22.60
CA LEU A 198 -22.25 -11.95 -22.68
C LEU A 198 -22.51 -12.54 -24.07
N ALA A 199 -22.07 -11.85 -25.12
CA ALA A 199 -22.27 -12.28 -26.51
C ALA A 199 -21.35 -13.43 -26.95
N ASN A 200 -20.30 -13.73 -26.20
CA ASN A 200 -19.32 -14.77 -26.54
C ASN A 200 -19.24 -15.83 -25.44
N ASP A 201 -20.15 -16.80 -25.51
CA ASP A 201 -20.23 -17.91 -24.55
C ASP A 201 -18.93 -18.73 -24.52
N THR A 202 -18.37 -19.09 -25.67
CA THR A 202 -17.14 -19.90 -25.75
C THR A 202 -15.98 -19.26 -24.98
N ALA A 203 -15.66 -17.99 -25.28
CA ALA A 203 -14.56 -17.30 -24.62
C ALA A 203 -14.83 -17.11 -23.12
N ARG A 204 -16.08 -16.79 -22.75
CA ARG A 204 -16.48 -16.65 -21.35
C ARG A 204 -16.24 -17.96 -20.59
N LEU A 205 -16.67 -19.10 -21.14
CA LEU A 205 -16.58 -20.40 -20.50
C LEU A 205 -15.15 -20.93 -20.39
N GLU A 206 -14.29 -20.63 -21.37
CA GLU A 206 -12.86 -20.91 -21.26
C GLU A 206 -12.23 -20.13 -20.08
N ARG A 207 -12.59 -18.85 -19.96
CA ARG A 207 -12.09 -17.99 -18.88
C ARG A 207 -12.55 -18.45 -17.51
N THR A 208 -13.80 -18.90 -17.36
CA THR A 208 -14.31 -19.41 -16.08
C THR A 208 -13.67 -20.73 -15.69
N LYS A 209 -13.41 -21.64 -16.64
CA LYS A 209 -12.67 -22.89 -16.40
C LYS A 209 -11.26 -22.65 -15.90
N ILE A 210 -10.57 -21.64 -16.44
CA ILE A 210 -9.26 -21.20 -15.94
C ILE A 210 -9.38 -20.72 -14.49
N GLY A 211 -10.38 -19.87 -14.21
CA GLY A 211 -10.66 -19.37 -12.87
C GLY A 211 -10.92 -20.48 -11.85
N GLN A 212 -11.78 -21.45 -12.18
CA GLN A 212 -12.08 -22.61 -11.33
C GLN A 212 -10.83 -23.43 -11.01
N ARG A 213 -9.98 -23.68 -12.02
CA ARG A 213 -8.72 -24.40 -11.84
C ARG A 213 -7.78 -23.66 -10.88
N LEU A 214 -7.50 -22.38 -11.16
CA LEU A 214 -6.56 -21.58 -10.35
C LEU A 214 -7.10 -21.30 -8.94
N ALA A 215 -8.41 -21.14 -8.79
CA ALA A 215 -9.05 -20.97 -7.49
C ALA A 215 -9.04 -22.26 -6.65
N SER A 216 -8.94 -23.44 -7.27
CA SER A 216 -8.88 -24.73 -6.55
C SER A 216 -7.61 -24.88 -5.71
N ASP A 217 -6.51 -24.27 -6.14
CA ASP A 217 -5.26 -24.19 -5.37
C ASP A 217 -5.38 -23.24 -4.16
N LEU A 218 -6.44 -22.43 -4.12
CA LEU A 218 -6.74 -21.45 -3.08
C LEU A 218 -7.88 -21.92 -2.16
N THR A 219 -8.02 -23.24 -1.95
CA THR A 219 -9.02 -23.88 -1.08
C THR A 219 -8.46 -24.29 0.29
N TYR A 220 -9.34 -24.46 1.30
CA TYR A 220 -8.93 -24.77 2.67
C TYR A 220 -8.23 -26.12 2.72
N ASP A 221 -8.85 -27.09 2.07
CA ASP A 221 -8.33 -28.45 1.99
C ASP A 221 -6.96 -28.47 1.31
N HIS A 222 -6.76 -27.66 0.26
CA HIS A 222 -5.46 -27.56 -0.40
C HIS A 222 -4.41 -26.91 0.51
N LEU A 223 -4.72 -25.79 1.17
CA LEU A 223 -3.80 -25.10 2.07
C LEU A 223 -3.41 -25.95 3.28
N VAL A 224 -4.39 -26.60 3.93
CA VAL A 224 -4.13 -27.53 5.05
C VAL A 224 -3.31 -28.72 4.55
N GLY A 225 -3.62 -29.25 3.36
CA GLY A 225 -2.83 -30.32 2.74
C GLY A 225 -1.38 -29.91 2.48
N GLN A 226 -1.14 -28.71 1.94
CA GLN A 226 0.20 -28.13 1.76
C GLN A 226 0.93 -28.00 3.09
N PHE A 227 0.25 -27.48 4.12
CA PHE A 227 0.80 -27.31 5.45
C PHE A 227 1.24 -28.64 6.07
N LEU A 228 0.36 -29.65 6.06
CA LEU A 228 0.66 -30.98 6.57
C LEU A 228 1.81 -31.65 5.82
N ARG A 229 1.90 -31.46 4.49
CA ARG A 229 3.06 -31.90 3.69
C ARG A 229 4.35 -31.19 4.12
N GLY A 230 4.28 -29.89 4.37
CA GLY A 230 5.39 -29.08 4.89
C GLY A 230 5.89 -29.58 6.24
N VAL A 231 4.98 -29.85 7.19
CA VAL A 231 5.31 -30.47 8.49
C VAL A 231 6.01 -31.82 8.28
N GLY A 232 5.55 -32.64 7.33
CA GLY A 232 6.21 -33.89 6.96
C GLY A 232 7.66 -33.70 6.47
N LYS A 233 7.92 -32.70 5.64
CA LYS A 233 9.27 -32.35 5.16
C LYS A 233 10.18 -31.91 6.31
N VAL A 234 9.69 -31.02 7.18
CA VAL A 234 10.42 -30.57 8.37
C VAL A 234 10.78 -31.76 9.28
N ARG A 235 9.85 -32.69 9.50
CA ARG A 235 10.11 -33.91 10.29
C ARG A 235 11.20 -34.80 9.68
N ARG A 236 11.39 -34.76 8.35
CA ARG A 236 12.47 -35.47 7.63
C ARG A 236 13.75 -34.64 7.50
N LYS A 237 13.84 -33.47 8.12
CA LYS A 237 14.95 -32.52 8.00
C LYS A 237 15.19 -32.05 6.55
N GLU A 238 14.13 -32.03 5.74
CA GLU A 238 14.11 -31.41 4.41
C GLU A 238 13.70 -29.93 4.59
N TRP A 239 14.57 -28.99 4.18
CA TRP A 239 14.37 -27.55 4.36
C TRP A 239 13.98 -26.85 3.04
N GLY A 240 13.40 -25.64 3.12
CA GLY A 240 12.99 -24.86 1.95
C GLY A 240 11.53 -25.05 1.53
N VAL A 241 10.58 -25.07 2.48
CA VAL A 241 9.15 -25.13 2.14
C VAL A 241 8.67 -23.74 1.71
N TYR A 242 8.73 -23.49 0.40
CA TYR A 242 8.03 -22.36 -0.21
C TYR A 242 6.52 -22.64 -0.17
N TYR A 243 5.75 -21.73 0.44
CA TYR A 243 4.30 -21.71 0.31
C TYR A 243 3.93 -20.74 -0.81
N PRO A 244 3.82 -21.21 -2.07
CA PRO A 244 3.55 -20.34 -3.21
C PRO A 244 2.21 -19.61 -3.09
N HIS A 245 1.30 -20.01 -2.20
CA HIS A 245 -0.05 -19.44 -2.08
C HIS A 245 -0.31 -18.78 -0.73
N GLY A 246 0.75 -18.48 0.04
CA GLY A 246 0.64 -17.71 1.26
C GLY A 246 0.27 -16.26 0.95
N PHE A 247 -1.01 -15.98 0.71
CA PHE A 247 -1.52 -14.65 1.01
C PHE A 247 -1.29 -14.46 2.51
N GLN A 248 -0.36 -13.60 2.90
CA GLN A 248 -0.19 -13.27 4.30
C GLN A 248 -1.49 -12.58 4.74
N ILE A 249 -2.41 -13.35 5.33
CA ILE A 249 -3.63 -12.88 5.98
C ILE A 249 -3.27 -11.91 7.12
N GLY A 250 -2.06 -12.05 7.69
CA GLY A 250 -1.48 -11.10 8.65
C GLY A 250 -0.81 -9.86 8.04
N CYS A 251 -0.56 -9.81 6.73
CA CYS A 251 0.16 -8.69 6.13
C CYS A 251 -0.67 -7.43 6.05
N MET A 252 -2.01 -7.51 6.12
CA MET A 252 -2.89 -6.32 6.22
C MET A 252 -3.70 -6.20 7.52
N VAL A 253 -3.83 -7.26 8.32
CA VAL A 253 -4.57 -7.20 9.59
C VAL A 253 -3.71 -6.75 10.79
N GLN A 254 -2.38 -6.70 10.66
CA GLN A 254 -1.50 -6.08 11.67
C GLN A 254 -1.21 -4.58 11.43
N TRP A 255 -1.94 -3.90 10.54
CA TRP A 255 -1.85 -2.45 10.38
C TRP A 255 -2.77 -1.73 11.36
N GLY A 256 -2.31 -1.77 12.61
CA GLY A 256 -3.02 -1.29 13.79
C GLY A 256 -3.10 -2.43 14.79
N ALA A 257 -2.56 -2.21 16.00
CA ALA A 257 -3.09 -2.90 17.16
C ALA A 257 -4.62 -2.91 17.06
N MET A 258 -5.25 -4.06 17.24
CA MET A 258 -6.71 -4.29 17.31
C MET A 258 -7.56 -3.01 17.19
N GLY A 259 -7.97 -2.63 15.97
CA GLY A 259 -8.92 -1.53 15.76
C GLY A 259 -8.80 -0.68 14.48
N ASP A 260 -7.61 -0.57 13.88
CA ASP A 260 -7.32 0.60 13.00
C ASP A 260 -7.13 0.34 11.49
N MET A 261 -7.63 -0.78 10.94
CA MET A 261 -7.79 -0.90 9.47
C MET A 261 -8.74 0.17 8.88
N ASN A 262 -9.58 0.80 9.72
CA ASN A 262 -10.42 1.92 9.31
C ASN A 262 -9.66 3.27 9.24
N ARG A 263 -8.44 3.39 9.76
CA ARG A 263 -7.79 4.71 9.97
C ARG A 263 -6.59 5.02 9.08
N MET A 264 -6.10 4.08 8.27
CA MET A 264 -4.83 4.27 7.56
C MET A 264 -4.82 5.45 6.57
N ASN A 265 -5.99 5.98 6.18
CA ASN A 265 -6.13 7.17 5.33
C ASN A 265 -7.25 8.15 5.77
N ASP A 266 -7.74 8.08 7.01
CA ASP A 266 -8.79 9.01 7.49
C ASP A 266 -8.35 10.48 7.36
N TRP A 267 -7.07 10.75 7.64
CA TRP A 267 -6.48 12.08 7.50
C TRP A 267 -6.51 12.61 6.06
N CYS A 268 -6.45 11.72 5.06
CA CYS A 268 -6.44 12.07 3.64
C CYS A 268 -7.89 12.25 3.15
N MET A 269 -8.79 11.32 3.52
CA MET A 269 -10.19 11.34 3.13
C MET A 269 -11.01 12.48 3.79
N GLY A 270 -10.55 12.99 4.94
CA GLY A 270 -11.20 14.10 5.65
C GLY A 270 -10.89 15.50 5.09
N ARG A 271 -9.91 15.66 4.19
CA ARG A 271 -9.49 17.00 3.73
C ARG A 271 -10.42 17.62 2.68
N LYS A 272 -11.01 16.84 1.77
CA LYS A 272 -11.77 17.38 0.60
C LYS A 272 -12.83 16.43 0.04
N ALA A 273 -13.69 15.84 0.86
CA ALA A 273 -14.75 14.95 0.37
C ALA A 273 -15.82 15.67 -0.48
N GLU A 274 -15.92 17.01 -0.42
CA GLU A 274 -16.99 17.78 -1.11
C GLU A 274 -16.49 18.66 -2.27
N GLU A 275 -15.18 18.93 -2.40
CA GLU A 275 -14.63 19.85 -3.43
C GLU A 275 -13.52 19.25 -4.33
N ALA A 276 -13.06 18.02 -4.09
CA ALA A 276 -11.89 17.44 -4.78
C ALA A 276 -12.07 17.13 -6.28
N PHE A 277 -13.23 17.39 -6.87
CA PHE A 277 -13.51 17.04 -8.27
C PHE A 277 -13.14 18.12 -9.29
N VAL A 278 -12.65 19.30 -8.88
CA VAL A 278 -12.67 20.50 -9.77
C VAL A 278 -11.31 21.11 -10.10
N ARG A 279 -10.17 20.69 -9.52
CA ARG A 279 -8.85 21.23 -9.91
C ARG A 279 -7.81 20.14 -10.14
N GLN A 280 -7.96 19.41 -11.24
CA GLN A 280 -6.85 18.69 -11.88
C GLN A 280 -6.39 19.46 -13.12
N GLU A 281 -6.20 20.77 -12.99
CA GLU A 281 -5.42 21.50 -14.00
C GLU A 281 -3.95 21.11 -13.80
N MET A 282 -3.31 20.70 -14.88
CA MET A 282 -1.88 20.39 -14.87
C MET A 282 -1.11 21.71 -14.80
N PHE A 283 -0.35 21.89 -13.73
CA PHE A 283 0.46 23.09 -13.56
C PHE A 283 1.86 22.88 -14.12
N LEU A 284 2.49 23.95 -14.58
CA LEU A 284 3.94 24.01 -14.67
C LEU A 284 4.54 24.18 -13.26
N PRO A 285 5.80 23.77 -13.02
CA PRO A 285 6.45 23.97 -11.73
C PRO A 285 6.34 25.42 -11.24
N ASP A 286 6.55 26.38 -12.13
CA ASP A 286 6.47 27.81 -11.84
C ASP A 286 5.08 28.25 -11.39
N GLU A 287 4.02 27.66 -11.93
CA GLU A 287 2.63 27.97 -11.58
C GLU A 287 2.25 27.33 -10.24
N ALA A 288 2.67 26.08 -10.01
CA ALA A 288 2.37 25.35 -8.78
C ALA A 288 2.92 26.08 -7.54
N VAL A 289 4.13 26.64 -7.62
CA VAL A 289 4.75 27.37 -6.51
C VAL A 289 4.08 28.73 -6.23
N HIS A 290 3.14 29.19 -7.07
CA HIS A 290 2.36 30.39 -6.74
C HIS A 290 1.45 30.22 -5.52
N ALA A 291 1.15 28.98 -5.15
CA ALA A 291 0.40 28.67 -3.94
C ALA A 291 1.16 29.01 -2.65
N ILE A 292 2.49 29.13 -2.73
CA ILE A 292 3.37 29.47 -1.61
C ILE A 292 3.30 30.98 -1.37
N LYS A 293 3.12 31.36 -0.11
CA LYS A 293 2.97 32.74 0.34
C LYS A 293 4.15 33.18 1.19
N ASP A 294 4.25 34.50 1.34
CA ASP A 294 5.19 35.11 2.26
C ASP A 294 5.01 34.56 3.69
N ASN A 295 6.13 34.22 4.32
CA ASN A 295 6.24 33.63 5.66
C ASN A 295 5.69 32.20 5.81
N ASP A 296 5.39 31.49 4.72
CA ASP A 296 5.08 30.07 4.81
C ASP A 296 6.30 29.27 5.29
N LEU A 297 6.06 28.26 6.13
CA LEU A 297 7.02 27.19 6.39
C LEU A 297 6.83 26.07 5.36
N VAL A 298 7.84 25.82 4.55
CA VAL A 298 7.81 24.85 3.45
C VAL A 298 8.58 23.59 3.82
N PHE A 299 7.87 22.47 3.97
CA PHE A 299 8.51 21.17 4.07
C PHE A 299 9.02 20.70 2.70
N VAL A 300 10.27 20.23 2.67
CA VAL A 300 10.89 19.65 1.47
C VAL A 300 11.10 18.15 1.68
N HIS A 301 10.51 17.33 0.81
CA HIS A 301 10.71 15.88 0.82
C HIS A 301 12.21 15.53 0.67
N GLY A 302 12.73 14.67 1.54
CA GLY A 302 14.16 14.43 1.68
C GLY A 302 14.74 13.24 0.91
N ILE A 303 16.02 12.97 1.17
CA ILE A 303 16.84 11.88 0.62
C ILE A 303 16.86 11.90 -0.90
N ALA A 304 16.37 10.85 -1.56
CA ALA A 304 16.30 10.75 -3.02
C ALA A 304 15.02 11.37 -3.59
N ALA A 305 14.06 11.71 -2.73
CA ALA A 305 12.77 12.26 -3.11
C ALA A 305 12.75 13.79 -3.24
N VAL A 306 13.92 14.46 -3.23
CA VAL A 306 14.00 15.92 -3.34
C VAL A 306 13.29 16.43 -4.61
N PRO A 307 12.26 17.27 -4.48
CA PRO A 307 11.53 17.80 -5.62
C PRO A 307 12.24 19.05 -6.17
N THR A 308 13.40 18.83 -6.78
CA THR A 308 14.35 19.90 -7.18
C THR A 308 13.72 20.98 -8.06
N LYS A 309 12.79 20.61 -8.96
CA LYS A 309 12.13 21.58 -9.84
C LYS A 309 11.26 22.60 -9.12
N PHE A 310 10.65 22.24 -8.00
CA PHE A 310 9.94 23.24 -7.19
C PHE A 310 10.91 24.18 -6.48
N LEU A 311 12.04 23.66 -6.00
CA LEU A 311 13.07 24.50 -5.37
C LEU A 311 13.69 25.47 -6.38
N ASP A 312 13.99 25.01 -7.60
CA ASP A 312 14.47 25.85 -8.71
C ASP A 312 13.46 26.97 -9.03
N ALA A 313 12.17 26.64 -9.10
CA ALA A 313 11.09 27.59 -9.37
C ALA A 313 10.97 28.65 -8.25
N ILE A 314 11.02 28.23 -6.97
CA ILE A 314 11.01 29.14 -5.83
C ILE A 314 12.22 30.07 -5.85
N ALA A 315 13.41 29.52 -6.08
CA ALA A 315 14.67 30.27 -6.14
C ALA A 315 14.69 31.29 -7.30
N THR A 316 14.10 30.95 -8.44
CA THR A 316 13.96 31.86 -9.59
C THR A 316 12.99 33.00 -9.26
N GLN A 317 11.90 32.69 -8.56
CA GLN A 317 10.83 33.62 -8.21
C GLN A 317 11.04 34.33 -6.85
N HIS A 318 12.27 34.33 -6.32
CA HIS A 318 12.64 34.87 -5.01
C HIS A 318 12.23 36.33 -4.74
N GLU A 319 12.07 37.16 -5.79
CA GLU A 319 11.62 38.55 -5.65
C GLU A 319 10.19 38.66 -5.10
N ARG A 320 9.36 37.63 -5.31
CA ARG A 320 8.00 37.57 -4.78
C ARG A 320 7.95 37.40 -3.26
N PHE A 321 9.06 36.95 -2.67
CA PHE A 321 9.13 36.63 -1.25
C PHE A 321 9.93 37.68 -0.47
N LYS A 322 9.36 38.17 0.63
CA LYS A 322 10.08 38.89 1.68
C LYS A 322 10.81 37.93 2.59
N LYS A 323 10.12 36.84 2.98
CA LYS A 323 10.67 35.79 3.83
C LYS A 323 9.97 34.47 3.53
N LEU A 324 10.71 33.38 3.44
CA LEU A 324 10.21 32.02 3.38
C LEU A 324 11.08 31.14 4.27
N GLU A 325 10.44 30.22 4.98
CA GLU A 325 11.16 29.27 5.83
C GLU A 325 11.04 27.86 5.26
N PHE A 326 12.06 27.04 5.45
CA PHE A 326 12.08 25.65 4.98
C PHE A 326 12.32 24.70 6.15
N CYS A 327 11.82 23.47 6.06
CA CYS A 327 12.24 22.40 6.96
C CYS A 327 12.37 21.07 6.23
N HIS A 328 13.43 20.32 6.51
CA HIS A 328 13.69 19.03 5.89
C HIS A 328 14.75 18.19 6.63
N LEU A 329 14.82 16.92 6.27
CA LEU A 329 15.91 16.00 6.61
C LEU A 329 17.09 16.15 5.62
N HIS A 330 17.99 15.18 5.53
CA HIS A 330 19.05 15.19 4.51
C HIS A 330 18.50 15.32 3.08
N LEU A 331 19.20 16.07 2.22
CA LEU A 331 18.86 16.25 0.80
C LEU A 331 20.03 15.75 -0.07
N GLU A 332 19.79 14.81 -0.99
CA GLU A 332 20.83 14.35 -1.94
C GLU A 332 21.12 15.39 -3.04
N ALA A 333 20.10 16.14 -3.46
CA ALA A 333 20.18 17.05 -4.60
C ALA A 333 20.41 18.52 -4.22
N GLY A 334 20.63 18.82 -2.93
CA GLY A 334 20.79 20.18 -2.41
C GLY A 334 19.51 21.02 -2.39
N ASN A 335 19.63 22.26 -1.94
CA ASN A 335 18.56 23.26 -1.93
C ASN A 335 19.07 24.57 -2.53
N PRO A 336 18.67 24.97 -3.76
CA PRO A 336 19.09 26.23 -4.35
C PRO A 336 18.64 27.44 -3.53
N CYS A 337 17.60 27.33 -2.70
CA CYS A 337 17.16 28.40 -1.81
C CYS A 337 18.14 28.67 -0.65
N ASP A 338 19.11 27.77 -0.41
CA ASP A 338 20.18 27.99 0.58
C ASP A 338 21.40 28.74 -0.02
N ASP A 339 21.26 29.41 -1.17
CA ASP A 339 22.35 30.23 -1.74
C ASP A 339 22.48 31.57 -0.98
N ALA A 340 23.72 31.96 -0.65
CA ALA A 340 24.01 33.19 0.08
C ALA A 340 23.48 34.47 -0.61
N LYS A 341 23.30 34.46 -1.93
CA LYS A 341 22.75 35.60 -2.68
C LYS A 341 21.33 35.98 -2.28
N TYR A 342 20.59 35.08 -1.65
CA TYR A 342 19.21 35.34 -1.20
C TYR A 342 19.16 36.03 0.18
N GLY A 343 20.29 36.16 0.89
CA GLY A 343 20.36 36.81 2.20
C GLY A 343 19.33 36.24 3.17
N ASP A 344 18.64 37.11 3.91
CA ASP A 344 17.65 36.72 4.93
C ASP A 344 16.27 36.36 4.35
N LYS A 345 16.11 36.33 3.02
CA LYS A 345 14.84 35.98 2.38
C LYS A 345 14.46 34.53 2.64
N PHE A 346 15.44 33.63 2.69
CA PHE A 346 15.23 32.20 2.86
C PHE A 346 15.97 31.72 4.10
N PHE A 347 15.28 30.95 4.94
CA PHE A 347 15.85 30.41 6.17
C PHE A 347 15.44 28.95 6.37
N THR A 348 16.39 28.08 6.64
CA THR A 348 16.12 26.63 6.69
C THR A 348 16.30 26.07 8.10
N HIS A 349 15.28 25.37 8.59
CA HIS A 349 15.28 24.58 9.82
C HIS A 349 15.67 23.13 9.49
N HIS A 350 16.92 22.78 9.77
CA HIS A 350 17.48 21.48 9.46
C HIS A 350 17.21 20.49 10.60
N PHE A 351 16.42 19.45 10.33
CA PHE A 351 16.31 18.29 11.23
C PHE A 351 17.56 17.40 11.14
N PHE A 352 18.28 17.49 10.02
CA PHE A 352 19.58 16.84 9.81
C PHE A 352 20.43 17.75 8.93
N ILE A 353 21.70 17.97 9.32
CA ILE A 353 22.66 18.72 8.51
C ILE A 353 23.43 17.71 7.66
N GLY A 354 23.33 17.83 6.34
CA GLY A 354 24.18 17.10 5.40
C GLY A 354 25.22 18.02 4.73
N ALA A 355 26.11 17.43 3.92
CA ALA A 355 27.19 18.14 3.23
C ALA A 355 26.73 19.41 2.48
N VAL A 356 25.55 19.38 1.88
CA VAL A 356 24.97 20.50 1.10
C VAL A 356 24.51 21.67 1.98
N SER A 357 24.18 21.44 3.24
CA SER A 357 23.66 22.45 4.17
C SER A 357 24.69 22.99 5.16
N ARG A 358 25.81 22.29 5.39
CA ARG A 358 26.81 22.66 6.43
C ARG A 358 27.27 24.11 6.32
N LYS A 359 27.67 24.53 5.11
CA LYS A 359 28.15 25.90 4.87
C LYS A 359 27.07 26.94 5.19
N GLY A 360 25.82 26.67 4.82
CA GLY A 360 24.71 27.59 5.11
C GLY A 360 24.44 27.74 6.60
N VAL A 361 24.47 26.64 7.35
CA VAL A 361 24.31 26.67 8.81
C VAL A 361 25.49 27.38 9.49
N ALA A 362 26.73 27.10 9.09
CA ALA A 362 27.92 27.77 9.64
C ALA A 362 27.90 29.29 9.43
N GLU A 363 27.35 29.74 8.30
CA GLU A 363 27.19 31.16 7.96
C GLU A 363 25.93 31.81 8.57
N GLY A 364 25.15 31.09 9.39
CA GLY A 364 23.95 31.60 10.06
C GLY A 364 22.71 31.72 9.17
N ARG A 365 22.71 31.11 7.98
CA ARG A 365 21.60 31.16 7.00
C ARG A 365 20.56 30.06 7.22
N GLY A 366 20.76 29.22 8.22
CA GLY A 366 19.83 28.19 8.66
C GLY A 366 20.12 27.79 10.10
N ALA A 367 19.18 27.10 10.74
CA ALA A 367 19.31 26.59 12.09
C ALA A 367 19.26 25.06 12.10
N TYR A 368 20.00 24.48 13.03
CA TYR A 368 19.80 23.08 13.41
C TYR A 368 18.70 22.96 14.44
N VAL A 369 17.79 22.01 14.23
CA VAL A 369 16.76 21.63 15.21
C VAL A 369 17.20 20.33 15.88
N PRO A 370 17.84 20.39 17.06
CA PRO A 370 18.29 19.19 17.78
C PRO A 370 17.08 18.38 18.25
N CYS A 371 16.83 17.26 17.58
CA CYS A 371 15.77 16.33 17.95
C CYS A 371 16.13 14.91 17.48
N PHE A 372 15.54 13.91 18.11
CA PHE A 372 15.62 12.56 17.56
C PHE A 372 14.79 12.47 16.28
N LEU A 373 15.25 11.68 15.31
CA LEU A 373 14.48 11.46 14.07
C LEU A 373 13.06 10.94 14.34
N SER A 374 12.89 10.14 15.39
CA SER A 374 11.59 9.65 15.86
C SER A 374 10.64 10.75 16.35
N ASP A 375 11.16 11.91 16.73
CA ASP A 375 10.39 13.04 17.28
C ASP A 375 9.92 13.99 16.18
N VAL A 376 10.59 14.03 15.02
CA VAL A 376 10.22 14.89 13.88
C VAL A 376 8.73 14.78 13.53
N PRO A 377 8.12 13.57 13.45
CA PRO A 377 6.68 13.47 13.20
C PRO A 377 5.81 14.12 14.29
N GLN A 378 6.23 14.10 15.55
CA GLN A 378 5.46 14.72 16.64
C GLN A 378 5.64 16.24 16.66
N LEU A 379 6.82 16.77 16.34
CA LEU A 379 7.05 18.21 16.21
C LEU A 379 6.11 18.84 15.18
N MET A 380 5.90 18.17 14.04
CA MET A 380 4.94 18.62 13.03
C MET A 380 3.49 18.50 13.50
N ARG A 381 3.11 17.37 14.12
CA ARG A 381 1.72 17.12 14.56
C ARG A 381 1.27 17.99 15.72
N ARG A 382 2.17 18.35 16.64
CA ARG A 382 1.88 19.22 17.78
C ARG A 382 1.80 20.70 17.41
N GLY A 383 2.43 21.09 16.31
CA GLY A 383 2.43 22.48 15.84
C GLY A 383 3.77 23.20 16.00
N ASP A 384 4.78 22.57 16.62
CA ASP A 384 6.08 23.21 16.92
C ASP A 384 6.84 23.59 15.63
N LEU A 385 6.81 22.70 14.63
CA LEU A 385 7.35 22.92 13.28
C LEU A 385 6.38 22.37 12.23
N LYS A 386 5.13 22.84 12.30
CA LYS A 386 4.08 22.43 11.36
C LYS A 386 4.25 23.18 10.03
N PRO A 387 4.53 22.49 8.91
CA PRO A 387 4.64 23.16 7.62
C PRO A 387 3.29 23.73 7.18
N ASP A 388 3.32 24.88 6.52
CA ASP A 388 2.17 25.43 5.78
C ASP A 388 2.02 24.73 4.43
N VAL A 389 3.16 24.49 3.76
CA VAL A 389 3.23 23.83 2.46
C VAL A 389 4.12 22.59 2.54
N ALA A 390 3.70 21.47 1.95
CA ALA A 390 4.54 20.30 1.74
C ALA A 390 4.85 20.13 0.24
N LEU A 391 6.14 20.20 -0.11
CA LEU A 391 6.65 19.85 -1.44
C LEU A 391 7.01 18.37 -1.47
N LEU A 392 6.27 17.59 -2.25
CA LEU A 392 6.42 16.14 -2.31
C LEU A 392 6.83 15.65 -3.70
N ASN A 393 7.59 14.57 -3.76
CA ASN A 393 7.83 13.76 -4.95
C ASN A 393 7.19 12.39 -4.72
N VAL A 394 6.26 12.00 -5.59
CA VAL A 394 5.44 10.80 -5.39
C VAL A 394 5.36 9.95 -6.65
N SER A 395 5.09 8.66 -6.49
CA SER A 395 4.81 7.78 -7.64
C SER A 395 3.53 8.22 -8.37
N PRO A 396 3.31 7.81 -9.63
CA PRO A 396 2.02 7.95 -10.29
C PRO A 396 0.90 7.32 -9.45
N PRO A 397 -0.31 7.90 -9.44
CA PRO A 397 -1.44 7.30 -8.77
C PRO A 397 -1.72 5.92 -9.38
N ASP A 398 -2.13 4.98 -8.55
CA ASP A 398 -2.64 3.71 -9.04
C ASP A 398 -4.08 3.87 -9.54
N LYS A 399 -4.66 2.74 -9.97
CA LYS A 399 -6.07 2.64 -10.33
C LYS A 399 -7.05 2.90 -9.16
N HIS A 400 -6.59 3.32 -7.99
CA HIS A 400 -7.43 3.75 -6.87
C HIS A 400 -7.14 5.19 -6.47
N GLY A 401 -6.35 5.93 -7.27
CA GLY A 401 -5.96 7.29 -7.00
C GLY A 401 -4.86 7.43 -5.94
N TYR A 402 -4.25 6.35 -5.47
CA TYR A 402 -3.18 6.43 -4.46
C TYR A 402 -1.81 6.54 -5.11
N CYS A 403 -1.09 7.60 -4.79
CA CYS A 403 0.34 7.74 -5.00
C CYS A 403 1.11 7.13 -3.81
N SER A 404 2.43 7.00 -3.97
CA SER A 404 3.36 6.59 -2.92
C SER A 404 4.40 7.67 -2.67
N LEU A 405 4.67 7.98 -1.40
CA LEU A 405 5.79 8.83 -0.96
C LEU A 405 7.15 8.23 -1.31
N GLY A 406 7.21 6.91 -1.53
CA GLY A 406 8.37 6.26 -2.14
C GLY A 406 9.55 6.13 -1.19
N THR A 407 10.69 6.73 -1.54
CA THR A 407 11.98 6.47 -0.88
C THR A 407 12.17 7.15 0.46
N GLU A 408 11.26 8.04 0.86
CA GLU A 408 11.28 8.70 2.17
C GLU A 408 9.83 8.82 2.67
N VAL A 409 9.57 8.34 3.89
CA VAL A 409 8.23 8.41 4.50
C VAL A 409 8.27 9.02 5.90
N CYS A 410 9.42 8.97 6.58
CA CYS A 410 9.61 9.45 7.95
C CYS A 410 9.00 10.84 8.18
N ALA A 411 9.53 11.85 7.50
CA ALA A 411 9.10 13.24 7.64
C ALA A 411 8.06 13.62 6.58
N ALA A 412 8.11 13.00 5.39
CA ALA A 412 7.11 13.26 4.34
C ALA A 412 5.69 12.88 4.77
N PHE A 413 5.51 11.78 5.49
CA PHE A 413 4.18 11.37 5.96
C PHE A 413 3.55 12.38 6.93
N PRO A 414 4.16 12.74 8.07
CA PRO A 414 3.60 13.76 8.96
C PRO A 414 3.47 15.12 8.28
N ALA A 415 4.39 15.52 7.39
CA ALA A 415 4.26 16.75 6.62
C ALA A 415 3.01 16.72 5.73
N ALA A 416 2.77 15.64 5.00
CA ALA A 416 1.56 15.43 4.22
C ALA A 416 0.30 15.42 5.11
N GLN A 417 0.38 14.87 6.32
CA GLN A 417 -0.72 14.86 7.29
C GLN A 417 -1.06 16.23 7.85
N THR A 418 -0.10 17.15 7.99
CA THR A 418 -0.30 18.40 8.73
C THR A 418 -0.29 19.65 7.87
N ALA A 419 0.39 19.63 6.71
CA ALA A 419 0.48 20.80 5.82
C ALA A 419 -0.89 21.27 5.35
N LYS A 420 -1.07 22.58 5.20
CA LYS A 420 -2.32 23.16 4.68
C LYS A 420 -2.43 22.94 3.17
N THR A 421 -1.30 23.11 2.48
CA THR A 421 -1.18 22.95 1.03
C THR A 421 -0.18 21.84 0.71
N ILE A 422 -0.53 20.93 -0.18
CA ILE A 422 0.36 19.90 -0.70
C ILE A 422 0.60 20.15 -2.18
N ILE A 423 1.85 20.38 -2.55
CA ILE A 423 2.30 20.50 -3.93
C ILE A 423 3.13 19.25 -4.23
N ALA A 424 2.73 18.44 -5.20
CA ALA A 424 3.43 17.20 -5.51
C ALA A 424 3.86 17.12 -6.97
N GLN A 425 5.07 16.61 -7.19
CA GLN A 425 5.49 16.11 -8.50
C GLN A 425 5.18 14.61 -8.59
N ILE A 426 4.41 14.23 -9.60
CA ILE A 426 4.19 12.85 -9.96
C ILE A 426 5.34 12.41 -10.86
N ASN A 427 6.13 11.47 -10.35
CA ASN A 427 7.34 10.99 -10.99
C ASN A 427 7.29 9.46 -11.21
N PRO A 428 7.20 8.98 -12.46
CA PRO A 428 7.23 7.55 -12.79
C PRO A 428 8.45 6.80 -12.24
N SER A 429 9.58 7.48 -12.04
CA SER A 429 10.79 6.91 -11.45
C SER A 429 10.71 6.74 -9.92
N MET A 430 9.71 7.33 -9.25
CA MET A 430 9.50 7.16 -7.81
C MET A 430 8.89 5.78 -7.50
N PRO A 431 9.56 4.90 -6.73
CA PRO A 431 9.03 3.58 -6.44
C PRO A 431 7.75 3.64 -5.61
N ARG A 432 6.86 2.68 -5.88
CA ARG A 432 5.69 2.43 -5.05
C ARG A 432 6.09 1.56 -3.86
N THR A 433 6.51 2.20 -2.78
CA THR A 433 6.82 1.51 -1.52
C THR A 433 5.54 1.14 -0.79
N PHE A 434 5.57 0.05 -0.02
CA PHE A 434 4.45 -0.37 0.81
C PHE A 434 4.54 0.23 2.21
N GLY A 435 3.40 0.35 2.87
CA GLY A 435 3.28 0.79 4.26
C GLY A 435 2.59 2.14 4.39
N SER A 436 3.02 2.99 5.32
CA SER A 436 2.43 4.34 5.49
C SER A 436 2.89 5.35 4.42
N SER A 437 3.34 4.86 3.27
CA SER A 437 3.75 5.64 2.10
C SER A 437 2.57 6.10 1.24
N ALA A 438 1.38 5.53 1.41
CA ALA A 438 0.24 5.82 0.55
C ALA A 438 -0.35 7.22 0.79
N ILE A 439 -0.60 7.96 -0.28
CA ILE A 439 -1.31 9.25 -0.27
C ILE A 439 -2.28 9.31 -1.44
N HIS A 440 -3.55 9.62 -1.20
CA HIS A 440 -4.53 9.74 -2.27
C HIS A 440 -4.38 11.07 -3.01
N ILE A 441 -4.49 11.06 -4.34
CA ILE A 441 -4.32 12.25 -5.19
C ILE A 441 -5.28 13.39 -4.85
N SER A 442 -6.47 13.09 -4.30
CA SER A 442 -7.43 14.11 -3.85
C SER A 442 -6.93 14.94 -2.67
N CYS A 443 -5.87 14.50 -2.00
CA CYS A 443 -5.25 15.21 -0.87
C CYS A 443 -4.17 16.18 -1.35
N ILE A 444 -3.80 16.12 -2.64
CA ILE A 444 -2.78 16.96 -3.26
C ILE A 444 -3.48 18.17 -3.89
N ASP A 445 -3.02 19.37 -3.56
CA ASP A 445 -3.62 20.63 -4.03
C ASP A 445 -3.11 21.04 -5.42
N TYR A 446 -1.83 20.81 -5.69
CA TYR A 446 -1.17 21.17 -6.94
C TYR A 446 -0.31 20.00 -7.42
N VAL A 447 -0.48 19.62 -8.68
CA VAL A 447 0.19 18.46 -9.27
C VAL A 447 0.93 18.88 -10.54
N ILE A 448 2.17 18.42 -10.66
CA ILE A 448 2.91 18.42 -11.92
C ILE A 448 3.28 16.98 -12.29
N HIS A 449 3.45 16.69 -13.58
CA HIS A 449 4.06 15.45 -14.05
C HIS A 449 5.51 15.72 -14.44
N LEU A 450 6.44 15.01 -13.83
CA LEU A 450 7.85 15.16 -14.14
C LEU A 450 8.55 13.80 -14.06
N ASP A 451 9.06 13.35 -15.20
CA ASP A 451 9.96 12.19 -15.22
C ASP A 451 11.36 12.64 -14.79
N GLN A 452 11.67 12.41 -13.52
CA GLN A 452 12.95 12.74 -12.92
C GLN A 452 13.60 11.47 -12.40
N LYS A 453 14.75 11.12 -12.98
CA LYS A 453 15.57 10.04 -12.43
C LYS A 453 15.94 10.34 -10.97
N LEU A 454 15.72 9.37 -10.09
CA LEU A 454 16.13 9.50 -8.69
C LEU A 454 17.67 9.44 -8.58
N PRO A 455 18.26 10.23 -7.67
CA PRO A 455 19.68 10.13 -7.39
C PRO A 455 20.01 8.75 -6.81
N GLY A 456 21.16 8.21 -7.21
CA GLY A 456 21.69 6.95 -6.68
C GLY A 456 23.20 6.96 -6.80
N LYS A 457 23.89 6.54 -5.73
CA LYS A 457 25.32 6.29 -5.73
C LYS A 457 25.53 4.79 -5.56
N HIS A 458 26.40 4.21 -6.38
CA HIS A 458 26.81 2.84 -6.21
C HIS A 458 27.72 2.70 -4.98
N ALA A 459 27.67 1.53 -4.35
CA ALA A 459 28.51 1.18 -3.23
C ALA A 459 29.99 1.43 -3.54
N SER A 460 30.66 2.13 -2.62
CA SER A 460 32.11 2.30 -2.69
C SER A 460 32.80 0.97 -2.38
N LYS A 461 33.91 0.65 -3.06
CA LYS A 461 34.75 -0.49 -2.66
C LYS A 461 35.28 -0.24 -1.26
N SER A 462 35.17 -1.25 -0.40
CA SER A 462 35.71 -1.16 0.95
C SER A 462 37.24 -1.21 0.92
N SER A 463 37.87 -0.46 1.81
CA SER A 463 39.28 -0.54 2.12
C SER A 463 39.59 -1.77 2.99
N TYR A 464 40.88 -2.11 3.10
CA TYR A 464 41.33 -3.17 4.01
C TYR A 464 40.84 -2.96 5.45
N VAL A 465 40.83 -1.71 5.93
CA VAL A 465 40.37 -1.38 7.28
C VAL A 465 38.88 -1.69 7.44
N GLU A 466 38.05 -1.26 6.49
CA GLU A 466 36.62 -1.54 6.50
C GLU A 466 36.32 -3.04 6.40
N GLU A 467 37.10 -3.80 5.63
CA GLU A 467 36.97 -5.27 5.56
C GLU A 467 37.27 -5.95 6.91
N GLN A 468 38.31 -5.50 7.62
CA GLN A 468 38.59 -6.03 8.96
C GLN A 468 37.49 -5.66 9.96
N ILE A 469 36.97 -4.43 9.89
CA ILE A 469 35.81 -4.02 10.70
C ILE A 469 34.60 -4.90 10.38
N GLY A 470 34.33 -5.14 9.09
CA GLY A 470 33.26 -6.02 8.61
C GLY A 470 33.30 -7.41 9.22
N LYS A 471 34.48 -8.06 9.16
CA LYS A 471 34.72 -9.39 9.73
C LYS A 471 34.49 -9.44 11.24
N ASN A 472 35.03 -8.44 11.96
CA ASN A 472 34.89 -8.37 13.41
C ASN A 472 33.43 -8.20 13.83
N ILE A 473 32.66 -7.36 13.14
CA ILE A 473 31.24 -7.16 13.43
C ILE A 473 30.42 -8.39 13.06
N ALA A 474 30.68 -9.02 11.91
CA ALA A 474 29.95 -10.21 11.47
C ALA A 474 30.06 -11.37 12.46
N ALA A 475 31.20 -11.53 13.14
CA ALA A 475 31.39 -12.52 14.20
C ALA A 475 30.51 -12.27 15.44
N LEU A 476 30.02 -11.04 15.65
CA LEU A 476 29.10 -10.68 16.73
C LEU A 476 27.63 -10.85 16.35
N VAL A 477 27.33 -11.07 15.06
CA VAL A 477 25.97 -11.26 14.57
C VAL A 477 25.57 -12.73 14.73
N PRO A 478 24.57 -13.07 15.55
CA PRO A 478 24.08 -14.44 15.65
C PRO A 478 23.08 -14.77 14.53
N ASP A 479 22.96 -16.07 14.21
CA ASP A 479 21.82 -16.56 13.42
C ASP A 479 20.49 -16.18 14.09
N GLY A 480 19.52 -15.82 13.25
CA GLY A 480 18.24 -15.28 13.68
C GLY A 480 18.28 -13.84 14.20
N GLY A 481 19.42 -13.14 14.09
CA GLY A 481 19.56 -11.75 14.51
C GLY A 481 18.71 -10.77 13.71
N CYS A 482 18.27 -9.67 14.35
CA CYS A 482 17.53 -8.60 13.69
C CYS A 482 18.43 -7.38 13.48
N LEU A 483 18.78 -7.11 12.23
CA LEU A 483 19.77 -6.12 11.82
C LEU A 483 19.16 -4.72 11.68
N GLN A 484 19.88 -3.74 12.23
CA GLN A 484 19.82 -2.32 11.89
C GLN A 484 21.21 -1.87 11.44
N MET A 485 21.27 -1.11 10.35
CA MET A 485 22.51 -0.51 9.87
C MET A 485 22.28 0.78 9.09
N GLY A 486 23.36 1.51 8.81
CA GLY A 486 23.37 2.66 7.91
C GLY A 486 23.84 2.31 6.49
N ILE A 487 24.24 3.33 5.74
CA ILE A 487 24.93 3.21 4.44
C ILE A 487 26.43 3.40 4.59
N GLY A 488 27.19 3.00 3.57
CA GLY A 488 28.61 3.26 3.44
C GLY A 488 29.47 2.00 3.46
N ALA A 489 30.79 2.22 3.36
CA ALA A 489 31.74 1.13 3.15
C ALA A 489 31.82 0.14 4.33
N ILE A 490 31.59 0.59 5.57
CA ILE A 490 31.56 -0.29 6.76
C ILE A 490 30.31 -1.19 6.76
N PRO A 491 29.05 -0.68 6.72
CA PRO A 491 27.87 -1.53 6.61
C PRO A 491 27.93 -2.54 5.45
N ASN A 492 28.40 -2.11 4.27
CA ASN A 492 28.59 -3.01 3.13
C ASN A 492 29.62 -4.10 3.40
N ALA A 493 30.74 -3.79 4.07
CA ALA A 493 31.71 -4.80 4.46
C ALA A 493 31.11 -5.83 5.42
N VAL A 494 30.30 -5.39 6.39
CA VAL A 494 29.58 -6.31 7.28
C VAL A 494 28.63 -7.20 6.47
N LEU A 495 27.77 -6.62 5.63
CA LEU A 495 26.78 -7.35 4.84
C LEU A 495 27.42 -8.47 3.98
N ARG A 496 28.60 -8.24 3.40
CA ARG A 496 29.30 -9.27 2.62
C ARG A 496 29.73 -10.48 3.44
N GLU A 497 30.10 -10.27 4.70
CA GLU A 497 30.55 -11.33 5.60
C GLU A 497 29.37 -12.10 6.24
N LEU A 498 28.12 -11.64 6.04
CA LEU A 498 26.91 -12.27 6.60
C LEU A 498 26.25 -13.30 5.66
N LYS A 499 26.85 -13.64 4.52
CA LYS A 499 26.25 -14.54 3.51
C LYS A 499 25.97 -15.96 4.04
N ASP A 500 26.76 -16.40 5.01
CA ASP A 500 26.62 -17.75 5.59
C ASP A 500 25.67 -17.80 6.79
N HIS A 501 25.22 -16.65 7.30
CA HIS A 501 24.21 -16.58 8.36
C HIS A 501 22.85 -17.05 7.89
N ARG A 502 21.98 -17.37 8.85
CA ARG A 502 20.64 -17.93 8.62
C ARG A 502 19.57 -17.20 9.39
N ASP A 503 18.41 -17.08 8.75
CA ASP A 503 17.17 -16.53 9.30
C ASP A 503 17.28 -15.13 9.91
N LEU A 504 18.18 -14.30 9.36
CA LEU A 504 18.33 -12.91 9.75
C LEU A 504 17.04 -12.12 9.45
N GLY A 505 16.80 -11.08 10.23
CA GLY A 505 15.74 -10.09 9.99
C GLY A 505 16.31 -8.69 9.78
N ILE A 506 15.54 -7.81 9.15
CA ILE A 506 15.85 -6.39 9.01
C ILE A 506 14.75 -5.55 9.67
N HIS A 507 15.17 -4.69 10.59
CA HIS A 507 14.38 -3.58 11.13
C HIS A 507 15.33 -2.40 11.30
N THR A 508 15.38 -1.52 10.30
CA THR A 508 16.48 -0.56 10.15
C THR A 508 15.98 0.85 9.85
N GLU A 509 16.82 1.88 9.96
CA GLU A 509 16.45 3.21 9.48
C GLU A 509 16.55 3.30 7.94
N MET A 510 17.67 2.79 7.41
CA MET A 510 18.00 2.67 5.98
C MET A 510 18.84 1.41 5.75
N PHE A 511 19.06 1.01 4.50
CA PHE A 511 20.01 -0.04 4.14
C PHE A 511 20.53 0.18 2.72
N GLU A 512 21.64 -0.47 2.38
CA GLU A 512 22.28 -0.39 1.07
C GLU A 512 22.14 -1.70 0.28
N GLU A 513 22.59 -1.70 -0.98
CA GLU A 513 22.48 -2.82 -1.94
C GLU A 513 22.99 -4.16 -1.38
N GLY A 514 23.97 -4.17 -0.47
CA GLY A 514 24.49 -5.39 0.13
C GLY A 514 23.44 -6.23 0.88
N ALA A 515 22.31 -5.63 1.30
CA ALA A 515 21.21 -6.39 1.90
C ALA A 515 20.43 -7.21 0.85
N ILE A 516 20.43 -6.78 -0.42
CA ILE A 516 19.75 -7.49 -1.52
C ILE A 516 20.41 -8.86 -1.72
N ASP A 517 21.74 -8.92 -1.78
CA ASP A 517 22.50 -10.18 -1.85
C ASP A 517 22.12 -11.16 -0.73
N LEU A 518 21.91 -10.66 0.48
CA LEU A 518 21.53 -11.49 1.65
C LEU A 518 20.07 -11.93 1.61
N ILE A 519 19.18 -11.13 1.02
CA ILE A 519 17.79 -11.52 0.76
C ILE A 519 17.75 -12.60 -0.32
N GLU A 520 18.45 -12.41 -1.43
CA GLU A 520 18.47 -13.34 -2.57
C GLU A 520 19.13 -14.69 -2.22
N SER A 521 20.17 -14.68 -1.40
CA SER A 521 20.81 -15.90 -0.89
C SER A 521 19.98 -16.63 0.18
N GLY A 522 18.92 -16.00 0.70
CA GLY A 522 18.07 -16.57 1.75
C GLY A 522 18.64 -16.46 3.17
N ALA A 523 19.77 -15.75 3.36
CA ALA A 523 20.31 -15.45 4.69
C ALA A 523 19.33 -14.59 5.50
N ILE A 524 18.61 -13.68 4.83
CA ILE A 524 17.56 -12.84 5.42
C ILE A 524 16.18 -13.41 5.10
N THR A 525 15.45 -13.84 6.13
CA THR A 525 14.09 -14.38 6.00
C THR A 525 13.04 -13.54 6.75
N ASN A 526 13.47 -12.72 7.72
CA ASN A 526 12.62 -11.97 8.64
C ASN A 526 11.67 -12.83 9.50
N PHE A 527 11.78 -14.17 9.51
CA PHE A 527 10.83 -15.03 10.21
C PHE A 527 11.02 -15.04 11.73
N ASN A 528 12.22 -14.74 12.22
CA ASN A 528 12.51 -14.68 13.65
C ASN A 528 12.16 -13.33 14.29
N LYS A 529 11.71 -12.34 13.51
CA LYS A 529 11.24 -11.06 14.03
C LYS A 529 9.93 -11.24 14.78
N THR A 530 9.71 -10.43 15.82
CA THR A 530 8.42 -10.39 16.53
C THR A 530 7.51 -9.30 15.97
N PHE A 531 8.10 -8.16 15.61
CA PHE A 531 7.38 -7.07 14.97
C PHE A 531 7.43 -7.22 13.45
N LEU A 532 6.25 -7.41 12.83
CA LEU A 532 6.09 -7.62 11.39
C LEU A 532 6.95 -8.79 10.84
N PRO A 533 6.76 -10.03 11.31
CA PRO A 533 7.49 -11.20 10.84
C PRO A 533 7.32 -11.44 9.33
N GLY A 534 8.39 -11.89 8.69
CA GLY A 534 8.46 -12.12 7.25
C GLY A 534 8.54 -10.84 6.41
N LYS A 535 8.63 -9.66 7.03
CA LYS A 535 8.75 -8.38 6.32
C LYS A 535 10.04 -7.65 6.66
N LEU A 536 10.63 -7.02 5.65
CA LEU A 536 11.66 -6.00 5.82
C LEU A 536 11.00 -4.69 6.29
N VAL A 537 11.57 -4.02 7.29
CA VAL A 537 11.05 -2.74 7.83
C VAL A 537 12.17 -1.69 7.79
N THR A 538 11.89 -0.50 7.25
CA THR A 538 12.84 0.64 7.08
C THR A 538 12.18 1.99 7.45
N SER A 539 12.88 3.13 7.71
CA SER A 539 12.34 4.42 8.25
C SER A 539 12.37 5.62 7.29
N PHE A 540 13.26 5.59 6.30
CA PHE A 540 12.88 6.21 5.01
C PHE A 540 11.82 5.32 4.30
N ILE A 541 11.19 4.42 5.10
CA ILE A 541 9.74 4.18 5.24
C ILE A 541 9.19 4.28 6.74
N THR A 542 9.04 5.47 7.36
CA THR A 542 8.34 5.85 8.64
C THR A 542 9.07 5.88 10.01
N GLY A 543 8.70 6.87 10.87
CA GLY A 543 9.19 7.03 12.25
C GLY A 543 8.72 6.02 13.31
N ILE A 544 7.80 5.09 12.96
CA ILE A 544 7.48 3.92 13.80
C ILE A 544 8.69 2.99 13.89
N THR A 545 9.47 2.94 12.81
CA THR A 545 10.66 2.11 12.69
C THR A 545 11.75 2.50 13.68
N ASN A 546 11.86 3.79 14.02
CA ASN A 546 12.89 4.31 14.93
C ASN A 546 12.45 4.35 16.41
N ASN A 547 11.36 3.67 16.79
CA ASN A 547 10.90 3.61 18.17
C ASN A 547 11.63 2.52 18.97
N PRO A 548 12.42 2.84 20.03
CA PRO A 548 13.15 1.84 20.81
C PRO A 548 12.25 0.77 21.43
N GLY A 549 11.02 1.12 21.82
CA GLY A 549 10.03 0.18 22.36
C GLY A 549 9.48 -0.81 21.34
N ILE A 550 9.60 -0.53 20.04
CA ILE A 550 9.28 -1.47 18.95
C ILE A 550 10.51 -2.27 18.56
N ILE A 551 11.67 -1.62 18.44
CA ILE A 551 12.94 -2.27 18.12
C ILE A 551 13.24 -3.37 19.14
N GLY A 552 13.13 -3.06 20.44
CA GLY A 552 13.40 -4.00 21.54
C GLY A 552 12.43 -5.18 21.64
N GLN A 553 11.35 -5.22 20.85
CA GLN A 553 10.48 -6.40 20.77
C GLN A 553 11.08 -7.50 19.91
N ASN A 554 12.00 -7.18 18.99
CA ASN A 554 12.66 -8.18 18.16
C ASN A 554 13.78 -8.87 18.96
N PRO A 555 13.91 -10.21 18.89
CA PRO A 555 14.98 -10.92 19.58
C PRO A 555 16.33 -10.65 18.90
N LYS A 556 17.42 -10.65 19.70
CA LYS A 556 18.81 -10.56 19.22
C LYS A 556 19.05 -9.39 18.24
N VAL A 557 18.54 -8.21 18.57
CA VAL A 557 18.77 -7.00 17.76
C VAL A 557 20.27 -6.68 17.74
N VAL A 558 20.78 -6.39 16.54
CA VAL A 558 22.15 -5.89 16.33
C VAL A 558 22.07 -4.56 15.58
N ALA A 559 22.48 -3.48 16.24
CA ALA A 559 22.49 -2.13 15.71
C ALA A 559 23.92 -1.71 15.35
N ILE A 560 24.20 -1.52 14.06
CA ILE A 560 25.53 -1.22 13.53
C ILE A 560 25.54 0.22 13.03
N ASN A 561 26.24 1.10 13.73
CA ASN A 561 26.33 2.52 13.41
C ASN A 561 27.79 2.98 13.37
N SER A 562 28.05 4.04 12.60
CA SER A 562 29.36 4.67 12.52
C SER A 562 29.42 5.90 13.43
N ALA A 563 30.64 6.26 13.85
CA ALA A 563 30.92 7.47 14.60
C ALA A 563 32.15 8.18 14.01
N VAL A 564 32.31 9.47 14.31
CA VAL A 564 33.49 10.24 13.92
C VAL A 564 34.58 10.07 14.96
N GLU A 565 34.23 10.21 16.24
CA GLU A 565 35.17 10.13 17.37
C GLU A 565 34.54 9.41 18.56
N ILE A 566 35.36 8.71 19.34
CA ILE A 566 34.99 8.09 20.61
C ILE A 566 36.08 8.45 21.62
N ASP A 567 35.68 9.02 22.76
CA ASP A 567 36.65 9.35 23.82
C ASP A 567 37.00 8.14 24.69
N LEU A 568 37.99 8.29 25.57
CA LEU A 568 38.44 7.22 26.48
C LEU A 568 37.38 6.80 27.50
N THR A 569 36.31 7.57 27.67
CA THR A 569 35.18 7.27 28.56
C THR A 569 34.05 6.52 27.86
N GLY A 570 34.14 6.35 26.54
CA GLY A 570 33.13 5.69 25.72
C GLY A 570 32.02 6.63 25.24
N GLN A 571 32.18 7.95 25.37
CA GLN A 571 31.27 8.91 24.74
C GLN A 571 31.52 8.94 23.25
N VAL A 572 30.42 8.89 22.48
CA VAL A 572 30.45 8.77 21.03
C VAL A 572 30.00 10.07 20.40
N CYS A 573 30.84 10.67 19.56
CA CYS A 573 30.45 11.79 18.71
C CYS A 573 30.24 11.30 17.27
N ALA A 574 28.99 11.35 16.81
CA ALA A 574 28.59 10.98 15.45
C ALA A 574 27.93 12.15 14.68
N GLY A 575 27.76 13.30 15.34
CA GLY A 575 27.17 14.48 14.72
C GLY A 575 28.15 15.20 13.80
N GLU A 576 27.66 15.74 12.70
CA GLU A 576 28.48 16.50 11.75
C GLU A 576 28.94 17.88 12.27
N PHE A 577 28.54 18.25 13.50
CA PHE A 577 28.94 19.50 14.18
C PHE A 577 30.44 19.65 14.38
N ILE A 578 31.22 18.57 14.34
CA ILE A 578 32.68 18.65 14.43
C ILE A 578 33.28 19.43 13.24
N PHE A 579 32.57 19.49 12.11
CA PHE A 579 33.04 20.14 10.88
C PHE A 579 32.39 21.50 10.59
N LEU A 580 31.55 22.01 11.50
CA LEU A 580 31.07 23.40 11.50
C LEU A 580 32.06 24.25 12.29
#